data_AF-X1KJV0-F1
#
_entry.id   AF-X1KJV0-F1
#
_cell.length_a   1.000
_cell.length_b   1.000
_cell.length_c   1.000
_cell.angle_alpha   90.00
_cell.angle_beta   90.00
_cell.angle_gamma   90.00
#
_symmetry.space_group_name_H-M   'P 1'
#
loop_
_entity.id
_entity.type
_entity.pdbx_description
1 polymer ?
#
loop_
_entity_poly.entity_id
_entity_poly.type
_entity_poly.pdbx_seq_one_letter_code
_entity_poly.pdbx_strand_id
1 'polypeptide(L)'
;MQILDVKPNDYLREMASLLKMAANEIYLGVMRLEKNPGVASTHAYRAKSIENKVERVYREAISDLFHGPKDVEHIVEMLKLREVYRHLSNAADRGDEAANIIADIVVKIT
;
A
#
# COMPACT_ATOMS: atom_id res chain seq x y z
N MET A 1 -0.64 16.77 -4.53
CA MET A 1 -1.01 17.19 -3.16
C MET A 1 -1.47 18.65 -3.07
N GLN A 2 -1.21 19.52 -4.06
CA GLN A 2 -1.77 20.88 -4.12
C GLN A 2 -3.23 20.95 -4.60
N ILE A 3 -3.73 19.93 -5.32
CA ILE A 3 -5.09 19.94 -5.90
C ILE A 3 -6.18 19.83 -4.83
N LEU A 4 -5.97 18.98 -3.82
CA LEU A 4 -6.94 18.79 -2.73
C LEU A 4 -6.65 19.69 -1.52
N ASP A 5 -5.53 20.41 -1.51
CA ASP A 5 -5.09 21.24 -0.38
C ASP A 5 -5.14 20.49 0.96
N VAL A 6 -4.48 19.33 1.01
CA VAL A 6 -4.33 18.53 2.23
C VAL A 6 -2.88 18.55 2.68
N LYS A 7 -2.65 18.65 3.99
CA LYS A 7 -1.32 18.57 4.58
C LYS A 7 -0.89 17.12 4.75
N PRO A 8 0.42 16.81 4.66
CA PRO A 8 0.92 15.49 5.05
C PRO A 8 0.60 15.23 6.53
N ASN A 9 0.32 13.98 6.86
CA ASN A 9 0.19 13.49 8.23
C ASN A 9 0.94 12.17 8.39
N ASP A 10 0.92 11.60 9.60
CA ASP A 10 1.68 10.40 9.93
C ASP A 10 1.18 9.18 9.14
N TYR A 11 -0.15 9.01 9.02
CA TYR A 11 -0.75 7.97 8.20
C TYR A 11 -0.30 8.03 6.73
N LEU A 12 -0.33 9.22 6.11
CA LEU A 12 0.10 9.40 4.72
C LEU A 12 1.58 9.05 4.55
N ARG A 13 2.43 9.46 5.49
CA ARG A 13 3.87 9.16 5.46
C ARG A 13 4.14 7.67 5.63
N GLU A 14 3.43 7.03 6.54
CA GLU A 14 3.56 5.59 6.80
C GLU A 14 3.09 4.76 5.60
N MET A 15 1.89 5.02 5.07
CA MET A 15 1.37 4.34 3.88
C MET A 15 2.31 4.52 2.69
N ALA A 16 2.82 5.74 2.44
CA ALA A 16 3.78 5.99 1.36
C ALA A 16 5.11 5.24 1.55
N SER A 17 5.60 5.14 2.79
CA SER A 17 6.80 4.36 3.12
C SER A 17 6.59 2.86 2.86
N LEU A 18 5.45 2.32 3.29
CA LEU A 18 5.08 0.93 3.04
C LEU A 18 4.95 0.63 1.54
N LEU A 19 4.31 1.51 0.76
CA LEU A 19 4.23 1.35 -0.69
C LEU A 19 5.61 1.32 -1.36
N LYS A 20 6.54 2.18 -0.93
CA LYS A 20 7.93 2.14 -1.42
C LYS A 20 8.60 0.82 -1.09
N MET A 21 8.38 0.29 0.12
CA MET A 21 8.91 -1.01 0.52
C MET A 21 8.32 -2.15 -0.33
N ALA A 22 7.01 -2.16 -0.54
CA ALA A 22 6.33 -3.15 -1.39
C ALA A 22 6.88 -3.12 -2.82
N ALA A 23 7.02 -1.93 -3.42
CA ALA A 23 7.58 -1.76 -4.75
C ALA A 23 9.02 -2.33 -4.85
N ASN A 24 9.83 -2.15 -3.80
CA ASN A 24 11.17 -2.72 -3.74
C ASN A 24 11.16 -4.25 -3.61
N GLU A 25 10.27 -4.83 -2.80
CA GLU A 25 10.12 -6.29 -2.72
C GLU A 25 9.69 -6.88 -4.07
N ILE A 26 8.75 -6.26 -4.77
CA ILE A 26 8.35 -6.67 -6.14
C ILE A 26 9.53 -6.61 -7.10
N TYR A 27 10.28 -5.50 -7.12
CA TYR A 27 11.47 -5.35 -7.95
C TYR A 27 12.49 -6.47 -7.68
N LEU A 28 12.80 -6.73 -6.41
CA LEU A 28 13.72 -7.80 -6.03
C LEU A 28 13.18 -9.19 -6.40
N GLY A 29 11.87 -9.43 -6.27
CA GLY A 29 11.24 -10.67 -6.70
C GLY A 29 11.45 -10.94 -8.19
N VAL A 30 11.18 -9.95 -9.03
CA VAL A 30 11.40 -10.04 -10.49
C VAL A 30 12.87 -10.34 -10.81
N MET A 31 13.82 -9.67 -10.15
CA MET A 31 15.26 -9.87 -10.36
C MET A 31 15.77 -11.28 -9.96
N ARG A 32 14.95 -12.08 -9.25
CA ARG A 32 15.32 -13.43 -8.79
C ARG A 32 14.63 -14.55 -9.56
N LEU A 33 13.62 -14.26 -10.38
CA LEU A 33 12.81 -15.26 -11.08
C LEU A 33 13.63 -16.32 -11.82
N GLU A 34 14.62 -15.91 -12.62
CA GLU A 34 15.40 -16.82 -13.47
C GLU A 34 16.37 -17.70 -12.66
N LYS A 35 17.14 -17.09 -11.75
CA LYS A 35 18.28 -17.76 -11.09
C LYS A 35 17.95 -18.35 -9.72
N ASN A 36 16.96 -17.78 -9.02
CA ASN A 36 16.64 -18.11 -7.64
C ASN A 36 15.11 -18.01 -7.39
N PRO A 37 14.29 -18.86 -8.03
CA PRO A 37 12.83 -18.76 -7.95
C PRO A 37 12.27 -18.89 -6.53
N GLY A 38 12.89 -19.70 -5.66
CA GLY A 38 12.50 -19.75 -4.23
C GLY A 38 12.69 -18.41 -3.49
N VAL A 39 13.74 -17.66 -3.85
CA VAL A 39 13.97 -16.31 -3.31
C VAL A 39 12.97 -15.32 -3.88
N ALA A 40 12.58 -15.45 -5.16
CA ALA A 40 11.53 -14.64 -5.76
C ALA A 40 10.19 -14.81 -5.02
N SER A 41 9.83 -16.05 -4.66
CA SER A 41 8.63 -16.34 -3.85
C SER A 41 8.71 -15.71 -2.45
N THR A 42 9.89 -15.69 -1.83
CA THR A 42 10.09 -15.01 -0.53
C THR A 42 9.81 -13.50 -0.63
N HIS A 43 10.27 -12.84 -1.69
CA HIS A 43 10.00 -11.43 -1.93
C HIS A 43 8.51 -11.16 -2.22
N ALA A 44 7.84 -12.03 -2.99
CA ALA A 44 6.41 -11.95 -3.22
C ALA A 44 5.61 -12.03 -1.90
N TYR A 45 5.93 -12.98 -1.02
CA TYR A 45 5.28 -13.10 0.29
C TYR A 45 5.48 -11.85 1.16
N ARG A 46 6.67 -11.23 1.11
CA ARG A 46 6.93 -9.98 1.83
C ARG A 46 6.09 -8.82 1.29
N ALA A 47 5.99 -8.67 -0.03
CA ALA A 47 5.13 -7.64 -0.64
C ALA A 47 3.66 -7.80 -0.19
N LYS A 48 3.14 -9.04 -0.17
CA LYS A 48 1.81 -9.37 0.36
C LYS A 48 1.64 -9.00 1.84
N SER A 49 2.67 -9.27 2.65
CA SER A 49 2.63 -8.88 4.08
C SER A 49 2.62 -7.36 4.29
N ILE A 50 3.18 -6.60 3.34
CA ILE A 50 3.19 -5.13 3.38
C ILE A 50 1.81 -4.57 3.00
N GLU A 51 1.12 -5.15 2.02
CA GLU A 51 -0.26 -4.77 1.69
C GLU A 51 -1.17 -4.87 2.94
N ASN A 52 -1.12 -5.98 3.67
CA ASN A 52 -1.87 -6.15 4.91
C ASN A 52 -1.57 -5.07 5.97
N LYS A 53 -0.32 -4.55 5.99
CA LYS A 53 0.05 -3.43 6.87
C LYS A 53 -0.54 -2.12 6.37
N VAL A 54 -0.50 -1.86 5.06
CA VAL A 54 -1.13 -0.68 4.47
C VAL A 54 -2.63 -0.68 4.74
N GLU A 55 -3.30 -1.83 4.60
CA GLU A 55 -4.72 -1.97 4.90
C GLU A 55 -5.04 -1.63 6.36
N ARG A 56 -4.21 -2.11 7.30
CA ARG A 56 -4.36 -1.76 8.73
C ARG A 56 -4.25 -0.26 8.96
N VAL A 57 -3.18 0.35 8.46
CA VAL A 57 -2.93 1.80 8.60
C VAL A 57 -4.06 2.60 7.94
N TYR A 58 -4.57 2.14 6.79
CA TYR A 58 -5.73 2.72 6.12
C TYR A 58 -6.97 2.69 7.04
N ARG A 59 -7.30 1.54 7.63
CA ARG A 59 -8.48 1.40 8.50
C ARG A 59 -8.37 2.27 9.76
N GLU A 60 -7.18 2.33 10.36
CA GLU A 60 -6.88 3.23 11.49
C GLU A 60 -7.06 4.69 11.10
N ALA A 61 -6.46 5.11 9.97
CA ALA A 61 -6.59 6.47 9.45
C ALA A 61 -8.05 6.87 9.16
N ILE A 62 -8.84 5.95 8.60
CA ILE A 62 -10.28 6.17 8.39
C ILE A 62 -11.01 6.32 9.72
N SER A 63 -10.72 5.49 10.72
CA SER A 63 -11.35 5.60 12.04
C SER A 63 -11.06 6.96 12.68
N ASP A 64 -9.81 7.42 12.59
CA ASP A 64 -9.38 8.69 13.17
C ASP A 64 -10.05 9.90 12.53
N LEU A 65 -10.33 9.85 11.22
CA LEU A 65 -11.10 10.88 10.53
C LEU A 65 -12.50 11.13 11.14
N PHE A 66 -13.10 10.14 11.80
CA PHE A 66 -14.43 10.30 12.40
C PHE A 66 -14.43 10.84 13.85
N HIS A 67 -13.27 11.12 14.43
CA HIS A 67 -13.14 11.59 15.82
C HIS A 67 -13.08 13.13 16.00
N GLY A 68 -13.27 13.93 14.94
CA GLY A 68 -13.16 15.40 14.97
C GLY A 68 -14.48 16.20 15.11
N PRO A 69 -14.39 17.54 15.27
CA PRO A 69 -15.55 18.44 15.32
C PRO A 69 -16.34 18.42 13.99
N LYS A 70 -17.66 18.31 14.07
CA LYS A 70 -18.54 18.01 12.92
C LYS A 70 -19.01 19.26 12.16
N ASP A 71 -18.10 20.21 11.90
CA ASP A 71 -18.41 21.35 11.03
C ASP A 71 -18.21 21.00 9.54
N VAL A 72 -18.69 21.88 8.66
CA VAL A 72 -18.70 21.64 7.22
C VAL A 72 -17.26 21.59 6.68
N GLU A 73 -16.40 22.47 7.18
CA GLU A 73 -14.99 22.54 6.82
C GLU A 73 -14.25 21.24 7.14
N HIS A 74 -14.46 20.68 8.33
CA HIS A 74 -13.90 19.41 8.74
C HIS A 74 -14.43 18.24 7.91
N ILE A 75 -15.73 18.22 7.56
CA ILE A 75 -16.29 17.20 6.67
C ILE A 75 -15.62 17.24 5.29
N VAL A 76 -15.39 18.43 4.74
CA VAL A 76 -14.70 18.59 3.45
C VAL A 76 -13.26 18.10 3.54
N GLU A 77 -12.53 18.44 4.61
CA GLU A 77 -11.16 17.93 4.84
C GLU A 77 -11.14 16.40 4.96
N MET A 78 -12.07 15.83 5.71
CA MET A 78 -12.23 14.38 5.86
C MET A 78 -12.44 13.69 4.50
N LEU A 79 -13.32 14.22 3.64
CA LEU A 79 -13.55 13.65 2.31
C LEU A 79 -12.29 13.68 1.43
N LYS A 80 -11.54 14.79 1.48
CA LYS A 80 -10.26 14.92 0.75
C LYS A 80 -9.24 13.91 1.25
N LEU A 81 -9.04 13.79 2.57
CA LEU A 81 -8.08 12.86 3.16
C LEU A 81 -8.47 11.40 2.89
N ARG A 82 -9.75 11.05 3.05
CA ARG A 82 -10.27 9.72 2.74
C ARG A 82 -9.94 9.31 1.31
N GLU A 83 -10.07 10.23 0.35
CA GLU A 83 -9.76 9.93 -1.04
C GLU A 83 -8.27 9.63 -1.27
N VAL A 84 -7.38 10.41 -0.64
CA VAL A 84 -5.94 10.16 -0.71
C VAL A 84 -5.59 8.82 -0.06
N TYR A 85 -6.11 8.53 1.14
CA TYR A 85 -5.92 7.25 1.80
C TYR A 85 -6.39 6.07 0.95
N ARG A 86 -7.55 6.21 0.31
CA ARG A 86 -8.09 5.19 -0.60
C ARG A 86 -7.18 4.95 -1.80
N HIS A 87 -6.61 5.99 -2.40
CA HIS A 87 -5.64 5.83 -3.48
C HIS A 87 -4.36 5.11 -3.05
N LEU A 88 -3.87 5.38 -1.85
CA LEU A 88 -2.70 4.67 -1.30
C LEU A 88 -3.02 3.20 -1.00
N SER A 89 -4.21 2.89 -0.46
CA SER A 89 -4.67 1.51 -0.27
C SER A 89 -4.78 0.77 -1.61
N ASN A 90 -5.44 1.38 -2.60
CA ASN A 90 -5.55 0.78 -3.93
C ASN A 90 -4.18 0.55 -4.60
N ALA A 91 -3.18 1.38 -4.31
CA ALA A 91 -1.81 1.17 -4.79
C ALA A 91 -1.16 -0.05 -4.12
N ALA A 92 -1.46 -0.34 -2.86
CA ALA A 92 -1.00 -1.53 -2.17
C ALA A 92 -1.63 -2.80 -2.74
N ASP A 93 -2.92 -2.76 -3.07
CA ASP A 93 -3.63 -3.87 -3.74
C ASP A 93 -2.93 -4.26 -5.05
N ARG A 94 -2.51 -3.27 -5.85
CA ARG A 94 -1.71 -3.52 -7.08
C ARG A 94 -0.37 -4.17 -6.79
N GLY A 95 0.24 -3.86 -5.65
CA GLY A 95 1.44 -4.54 -5.16
C GLY A 95 1.18 -6.01 -4.83
N ASP A 96 0.06 -6.34 -4.18
CA ASP A 96 -0.33 -7.72 -3.92
C ASP A 96 -0.64 -8.49 -5.21
N GLU A 97 -1.35 -7.89 -6.15
CA GLU A 97 -1.59 -8.50 -7.49
C GLU A 97 -0.26 -8.85 -8.18
N ALA A 98 0.71 -7.93 -8.17
CA ALA A 98 2.04 -8.20 -8.72
C ALA A 98 2.77 -9.32 -7.97
N ALA A 99 2.65 -9.38 -6.65
CA ALA A 99 3.22 -10.45 -5.83
C ALA A 99 2.63 -11.82 -6.18
N ASN A 100 1.30 -11.89 -6.35
CA ASN A 100 0.60 -13.11 -6.74
C ASN A 100 1.07 -13.59 -8.13
N ILE A 101 1.26 -12.68 -9.09
CA ILE A 101 1.81 -13.03 -10.41
C ILE A 101 3.23 -13.62 -10.30
N ILE A 102 4.10 -13.04 -9.47
CA ILE A 102 5.45 -13.58 -9.25
C ILE A 102 5.37 -14.99 -8.65
N ALA A 103 4.51 -15.20 -7.65
CA ALA A 103 4.32 -16.51 -7.03
C ALA A 103 3.80 -17.55 -8.04
N ASP A 104 2.83 -17.18 -8.88
CA ASP A 104 2.29 -18.05 -9.94
C ASP A 104 3.34 -18.41 -10.99
N ILE A 105 4.23 -17.49 -11.35
CA ILE A 105 5.36 -17.78 -12.24
C ILE A 105 6.27 -18.81 -11.59
N VAL A 106 6.64 -18.60 -10.32
CA VAL A 106 7.52 -19.53 -9.58
C VAL A 106 6.93 -20.94 -9.58
N VAL A 107 5.64 -21.09 -9.26
CA VAL A 107 4.95 -22.40 -9.26
C VAL A 107 4.99 -23.10 -10.63
N LYS A 108 5.04 -22.36 -11.73
CA LYS A 108 5.08 -22.92 -13.09
C LYS A 108 6.48 -23.31 -13.57
N ILE A 109 7.53 -22.70 -13.02
CA ILE A 109 8.92 -22.93 -13.45
C ILE A 109 9.70 -23.86 -12.51
N THR A 110 9.16 -24.15 -11.34
CA THR A 110 9.66 -25.17 -10.40
C THR A 110 8.84 -26.44 -10.50
#